data_AF-A0A1Y1WLV5-F1
#
_entry.id   AF-A0A1Y1WLV5-F1
#
_cell.length_a   1.000
_cell.length_b   1.000
_cell.length_c   1.000
_cell.angle_alpha   90.00
_cell.angle_beta   90.00
_cell.angle_gamma   90.00
#
_symmetry.space_group_name_H-M   'P 1'
#
loop_
_entity.id
_entity.type
_entity.pdbx_description
1 polymer ?
#
loop_
_entity_poly.entity_id
_entity_poly.type
_entity_poly.pdbx_seq_one_letter_code
_entity_poly.pdbx_strand_id
1 'polypeptide(L)'
;MATAAAVDVDDQRDEPADDYLTADDESILYEDDYIQVSRDGLRIKRYWFPALNSTFIPWHTIEYVKTAREANVKWYEVKDWGPAFGNICWALKPRLITRKQAGNIGFNSLDEIRDSNIVVKVRGKWMRPGTYVEYPHEAMRMIRRMVASSHLHAE
;
A
#
# COMPACT_ATOMS: atom_id res chain seq x y z
N MET A 1 -42.55 3.85 -47.18
CA MET A 1 -41.84 2.94 -46.25
C MET A 1 -40.37 3.26 -46.35
N ALA A 2 -39.83 3.96 -45.35
CA ALA A 2 -38.42 4.37 -45.32
C ALA A 2 -37.70 3.51 -44.27
N THR A 3 -36.68 2.78 -44.72
CA THR A 3 -35.84 1.91 -43.90
C THR A 3 -34.66 2.73 -43.40
N ALA A 4 -34.59 2.97 -42.09
CA ALA A 4 -33.46 3.65 -41.46
C ALA A 4 -32.36 2.63 -41.12
N ALA A 5 -31.13 2.98 -41.51
CA ALA A 5 -29.91 2.22 -41.30
C ALA A 5 -29.43 2.32 -39.84
N ALA A 6 -28.87 1.23 -39.32
CA ALA A 6 -28.05 1.22 -38.12
C ALA A 6 -26.58 1.13 -38.55
N VAL A 7 -25.78 2.10 -38.14
CA VAL A 7 -24.32 2.15 -38.32
C VAL A 7 -23.72 1.68 -37.00
N ASP A 8 -23.08 0.52 -37.02
CA ASP A 8 -22.25 0.03 -35.91
C ASP A 8 -20.97 0.87 -35.86
N VAL A 9 -20.81 1.61 -34.77
CA VAL A 9 -19.59 2.35 -34.44
C VAL A 9 -18.80 1.48 -33.47
N ASP A 10 -17.78 0.81 -34.01
CA ASP A 10 -16.82 -0.01 -33.28
C ASP A 10 -15.85 0.93 -32.53
N ASP A 11 -16.20 1.27 -31.28
CA ASP A 11 -15.41 2.11 -30.36
C ASP A 11 -14.25 1.29 -29.77
N GLN A 12 -13.24 1.01 -30.61
CA GLN A 12 -11.95 0.48 -30.14
C GLN A 12 -11.19 1.61 -29.45
N ARG A 13 -11.39 1.74 -28.14
CA ARG A 13 -10.52 2.55 -27.29
C ARG A 13 -9.22 1.79 -27.08
N ASP A 14 -8.19 2.22 -27.79
CA ASP A 14 -6.80 1.95 -27.44
C ASP A 14 -6.54 2.46 -26.01
N GLU A 15 -6.68 1.59 -25.02
CA GLU A 15 -6.14 1.86 -23.70
C GLU A 15 -4.61 1.94 -23.82
N PRO A 16 -3.96 3.00 -23.30
CA PRO A 16 -2.52 3.05 -23.30
C PRO A 16 -2.02 1.86 -22.47
N ALA A 17 -1.33 0.93 -23.15
CA ALA A 17 -0.55 -0.09 -22.49
C ALA A 17 0.48 0.62 -21.62
N ASP A 18 0.17 0.71 -20.34
CA ASP A 18 1.07 1.13 -19.28
C ASP A 18 2.27 0.19 -19.27
N ASP A 19 3.28 0.56 -20.07
CA ASP A 19 4.58 -0.06 -20.23
C ASP A 19 5.38 0.14 -18.94
N TYR A 20 5.07 -0.67 -17.93
CA TYR A 20 5.86 -0.78 -16.71
C TYR A 20 6.36 -2.21 -16.56
N LEU A 21 7.69 -2.32 -16.42
CA LEU A 21 8.46 -3.47 -15.91
C LEU A 21 9.03 -4.42 -16.97
N THR A 22 10.08 -3.98 -17.68
CA THR A 22 11.16 -4.90 -18.05
C THR A 22 12.53 -4.25 -17.90
N ALA A 23 13.08 -4.31 -16.68
CA ALA A 23 14.52 -4.27 -16.42
C ALA A 23 14.78 -4.80 -15.00
N ASP A 24 15.15 -6.08 -14.93
CA ASP A 24 15.72 -6.82 -13.79
C ASP A 24 15.01 -6.76 -12.43
N ASP A 25 14.13 -7.76 -12.24
CA ASP A 25 13.39 -8.12 -11.03
C ASP A 25 14.29 -8.52 -9.83
N GLU A 26 15.62 -8.57 -10.00
CA GLU A 26 16.58 -8.93 -8.93
C GLU A 26 16.60 -7.91 -7.76
N SER A 27 15.98 -6.75 -7.96
CA SER A 27 15.91 -5.68 -6.97
C SER A 27 14.69 -5.78 -6.05
N ILE A 28 13.67 -6.58 -6.37
CA ILE A 28 12.43 -6.68 -5.59
C ILE A 28 12.53 -7.82 -4.57
N LEU A 29 12.31 -7.49 -3.30
CA LEU A 29 12.43 -8.41 -2.17
C LEU A 29 11.07 -8.91 -1.68
N TYR A 30 10.02 -8.10 -1.86
CA TYR A 30 8.65 -8.41 -1.52
C TYR A 30 7.71 -7.50 -2.31
N GLU A 31 6.60 -8.04 -2.79
CA GLU A 31 5.60 -7.28 -3.51
C GLU A 31 4.20 -7.83 -3.29
N ASP A 32 3.24 -6.94 -3.09
CA ASP A 32 1.81 -7.23 -3.15
C ASP A 32 1.05 -6.11 -3.88
N ASP A 33 -0.28 -6.16 -3.86
CA ASP A 33 -1.16 -5.16 -4.50
C ASP A 33 -0.97 -3.72 -4.01
N TYR A 34 -0.38 -3.51 -2.84
CA TYR A 34 -0.36 -2.22 -2.13
C TYR A 34 1.04 -1.72 -1.82
N ILE A 35 2.03 -2.60 -1.72
CA ILE A 35 3.41 -2.24 -1.42
C ILE A 35 4.39 -3.05 -2.26
N GLN A 36 5.55 -2.47 -2.49
CA GLN A 36 6.72 -3.13 -3.06
C GLN A 36 7.94 -2.72 -2.24
N VAL A 37 8.70 -3.70 -1.80
CA VAL A 37 9.94 -3.56 -1.06
C VAL A 37 11.07 -3.92 -2.02
N SER A 38 11.89 -2.94 -2.39
CA SER A 38 13.07 -3.17 -3.23
C SER A 38 14.36 -2.92 -2.45
N ARG A 39 15.51 -3.16 -3.07
CA ARG A 39 16.81 -2.81 -2.50
C ARG A 39 16.97 -1.30 -2.26
N ASP A 40 16.30 -0.47 -3.04
CA ASP A 40 16.47 1.00 -3.01
C ASP A 40 15.48 1.69 -2.07
N GLY A 41 14.26 1.16 -1.92
CA GLY A 41 13.26 1.79 -1.08
C GLY A 41 11.93 1.04 -0.99
N LEU A 42 11.01 1.67 -0.28
CA LEU A 42 9.63 1.24 -0.13
C LEU A 42 8.75 2.00 -1.11
N ARG A 43 8.13 1.29 -2.05
CA ARG A 43 7.08 1.83 -2.90
C ARG A 43 5.73 1.51 -2.29
N ILE A 44 4.94 2.53 -2.03
CA ILE A 44 3.54 2.42 -1.64
C ILE A 44 2.69 2.61 -2.89
N LYS A 45 2.06 1.54 -3.35
CA LYS A 45 1.21 1.55 -4.54
C LYS A 45 -0.14 2.17 -4.21
N ARG A 46 -0.69 2.93 -5.16
CA ARG A 46 -2.06 3.50 -5.05
C ARG A 46 -2.26 4.29 -3.75
N TYR A 47 -1.25 5.05 -3.35
CA TYR A 47 -1.17 5.72 -2.04
C TYR A 47 -2.24 6.80 -1.87
N TRP A 48 -2.62 7.48 -2.95
CA TRP A 48 -3.52 8.63 -2.88
C TRP A 48 -4.71 8.50 -3.83
N PHE A 49 -5.94 8.50 -3.30
CA PHE A 49 -7.16 8.72 -4.09
C PHE A 49 -7.42 10.23 -4.19
N PRO A 50 -7.79 10.77 -5.36
CA PRO A 50 -8.24 10.09 -6.58
C PRO A 50 -7.14 9.68 -7.58
N ALA A 51 -5.90 10.15 -7.43
CA ALA A 51 -4.88 10.00 -8.47
C ALA A 51 -4.31 8.57 -8.62
N LEU A 52 -4.53 7.68 -7.65
CA LEU A 52 -3.95 6.33 -7.56
C LEU A 52 -2.41 6.31 -7.73
N ASN A 53 -1.75 7.43 -7.46
CA ASN A 53 -0.31 7.55 -7.60
C ASN A 53 0.42 6.67 -6.60
N SER A 54 1.53 6.09 -7.04
CA SER A 54 2.45 5.37 -6.17
C SER A 54 3.48 6.33 -5.59
N THR A 55 3.84 6.16 -4.32
CA THR A 55 4.86 6.96 -3.63
C THR A 55 6.07 6.09 -3.36
N PHE A 56 7.27 6.56 -3.71
CA PHE A 56 8.53 5.88 -3.38
C PHE A 56 9.20 6.56 -2.18
N ILE A 57 9.64 5.77 -1.21
CA ILE A 57 10.27 6.21 0.03
C ILE A 57 11.66 5.55 0.12
N PRO A 58 12.75 6.29 -0.07
CA PRO A 58 14.10 5.76 0.09
C PRO A 58 14.37 5.30 1.52
N TRP A 59 15.09 4.18 1.70
CA TRP A 59 15.32 3.57 3.02
C TRP A 59 15.92 4.54 4.06
N HIS A 60 16.91 5.34 3.65
CA HIS A 60 17.58 6.32 4.51
C HIS A 60 16.66 7.41 5.08
N THR A 61 15.46 7.58 4.53
CA THR A 61 14.48 8.57 5.03
C THR A 61 13.56 8.01 6.12
N ILE A 62 13.54 6.69 6.30
CA ILE A 62 12.68 6.00 7.25
C ILE A 62 13.37 5.92 8.60
N GLU A 63 12.83 6.58 9.62
CA GLU A 63 13.33 6.58 11.00
C GLU A 63 12.91 5.32 11.76
N TYR A 64 11.64 4.91 11.63
CA TYR A 64 11.06 3.80 12.37
C TYR A 64 10.06 3.03 11.54
N VAL A 65 9.94 1.74 11.84
CA VAL A 65 8.96 0.82 11.24
C VAL A 65 8.27 0.07 12.38
N LYS A 66 6.96 0.24 12.50
CA LYS A 66 6.16 -0.32 13.59
C LYS A 66 4.87 -0.93 13.08
N THR A 67 4.26 -1.82 13.86
CA THR A 67 2.83 -2.09 13.69
C THR A 67 2.01 -0.92 14.23
N ALA A 68 0.75 -0.79 13.81
CA ALA A 68 -0.16 0.20 14.37
C ALA A 68 -0.39 -0.01 15.88
N ARG A 69 -0.32 -1.26 16.37
CA ARG A 69 -0.30 -1.54 17.82
C ARG A 69 0.95 -0.95 18.48
N GLU A 70 2.15 -1.25 17.96
CA GLU A 70 3.44 -0.75 18.49
C GLU A 70 3.56 0.78 18.44
N ALA A 71 2.92 1.42 17.46
CA ALA A 71 2.84 2.87 17.34
C ALA A 71 1.70 3.50 18.18
N ASN A 72 0.97 2.69 18.96
CA ASN A 72 -0.18 3.10 19.78
C ASN A 72 -1.29 3.84 19.00
N VAL A 73 -1.46 3.48 17.73
CA VAL A 73 -2.52 4.02 16.87
C VAL A 73 -3.87 3.61 17.45
N LYS A 74 -4.73 4.60 17.68
CA LYS A 74 -6.07 4.43 18.22
C LYS A 74 -7.04 3.96 17.14
N TRP A 75 -8.11 3.28 17.55
CA TRP A 75 -9.08 2.70 16.62
C TRP A 75 -9.73 3.72 15.69
N TYR A 76 -9.93 4.96 16.15
CA TYR A 76 -10.51 6.04 15.35
C TYR A 76 -9.50 6.57 14.31
N GLU A 77 -8.21 6.53 14.61
CA GLU A 77 -7.17 6.89 13.63
C GLU A 77 -7.08 5.86 12.51
N VAL A 78 -7.50 4.61 12.74
CA VAL A 78 -7.50 3.54 11.73
C VAL A 78 -8.71 3.62 10.79
N LYS A 79 -9.80 4.27 11.21
CA LYS A 79 -11.09 4.23 10.52
C LYS A 79 -11.28 5.35 9.50
N ASP A 80 -10.52 6.43 9.59
CA ASP A 80 -10.75 7.62 8.79
C ASP A 80 -9.80 7.76 7.59
N TRP A 81 -10.38 8.23 6.49
CA TRP A 81 -9.71 8.60 5.24
C TRP A 81 -8.92 9.91 5.42
N GLY A 82 -7.84 10.05 4.66
CA GLY A 82 -7.07 11.30 4.60
C GLY A 82 -6.10 11.45 5.77
N PRO A 83 -5.71 12.69 6.15
CA PRO A 83 -5.20 12.89 7.49
C PRO A 83 -6.35 12.48 8.42
N ALA A 84 -6.22 11.32 9.06
CA ALA A 84 -7.14 10.98 10.14
C ALA A 84 -7.09 12.11 11.18
N PHE A 85 -7.89 12.05 12.24
CA PHE A 85 -7.67 12.91 13.42
C PHE A 85 -6.28 12.74 14.08
N GLY A 86 -5.35 12.02 13.46
CA GLY A 86 -3.95 11.86 13.83
C GLY A 86 -2.98 12.02 12.65
N ASN A 87 -1.69 11.89 12.94
CA ASN A 87 -0.59 12.21 12.01
C ASN A 87 -0.27 11.10 10.99
N ILE A 88 -1.20 10.19 10.71
CA ILE A 88 -1.00 9.05 9.80
C ILE A 88 -1.93 9.20 8.60
N CYS A 89 -1.36 9.23 7.40
CA CYS A 89 -2.14 9.20 6.17
C CYS A 89 -2.56 7.76 5.84
N TRP A 90 -3.86 7.53 5.62
CA TRP A 90 -4.44 6.22 5.30
C TRP A 90 -4.93 6.15 3.86
N ALA A 91 -4.68 5.03 3.19
CA ALA A 91 -5.27 4.74 1.89
C ALA A 91 -6.68 4.10 2.04
N LEU A 92 -7.59 4.41 1.11
CA LEU A 92 -9.01 4.03 1.13
C LEU A 92 -9.20 2.54 0.85
N LYS A 93 -9.35 1.72 1.89
CA LYS A 93 -10.03 0.42 1.78
C LYS A 93 -10.69 0.07 3.11
N PRO A 94 -11.98 -0.29 3.13
CA PRO A 94 -12.64 -0.76 4.34
C PRO A 94 -12.03 -2.09 4.79
N ARG A 95 -11.09 -2.02 5.74
CA ARG A 95 -10.41 -3.20 6.35
C ARG A 95 -11.32 -4.08 7.19
N LEU A 96 -12.59 -3.68 7.33
CA LEU A 96 -13.62 -4.48 7.95
C LEU A 96 -13.96 -5.73 7.15
N ILE A 97 -13.55 -5.86 5.88
CA ILE A 97 -13.89 -7.03 5.07
C ILE A 97 -12.63 -7.77 4.64
N THR A 98 -12.42 -8.96 5.19
CA THR A 98 -11.48 -9.96 4.67
C THR A 98 -12.26 -10.97 3.84
N ARG A 99 -11.81 -11.22 2.62
CA ARG A 99 -12.27 -12.38 1.85
C ARG A 99 -11.57 -13.59 2.46
N LYS A 100 -12.26 -14.37 3.30
CA LYS A 100 -11.67 -15.63 3.79
C LYS A 100 -11.53 -16.57 2.58
N GLN A 101 -10.45 -17.35 2.53
CA GLN A 101 -10.37 -18.50 1.63
C GLN A 101 -11.63 -19.35 1.85
N ALA A 102 -12.31 -19.75 0.77
CA ALA A 102 -13.65 -20.36 0.71
C ALA A 102 -14.87 -19.41 0.61
N GLY A 103 -14.70 -18.13 0.25
CA GLY A 103 -15.82 -17.29 -0.20
C GLY A 103 -16.67 -16.66 0.90
N ASN A 104 -16.34 -16.88 2.17
CA ASN A 104 -17.00 -16.23 3.29
C ASN A 104 -16.44 -14.82 3.53
N ILE A 105 -17.35 -13.85 3.63
CA ILE A 105 -17.05 -12.49 4.07
C ILE A 105 -16.78 -12.56 5.58
N GLY A 106 -15.53 -12.31 5.98
CA GLY A 106 -15.14 -12.18 7.38
C GLY A 106 -14.95 -10.72 7.76
N PHE A 107 -15.18 -10.42 9.04
CA PHE A 107 -14.79 -9.14 9.62
C PHE A 107 -13.52 -9.29 10.44
N ASN A 108 -12.49 -8.48 10.14
CA ASN A 108 -11.31 -8.42 11.00
C ASN A 108 -11.68 -7.73 12.31
N SER A 109 -11.24 -8.30 13.42
CA SER A 109 -11.22 -7.62 14.71
C SER A 109 -10.30 -6.39 14.66
N LEU A 110 -10.56 -5.43 15.54
CA LEU A 110 -9.69 -4.25 15.67
C LEU A 110 -8.25 -4.64 16.00
N ASP A 111 -8.05 -5.66 16.83
CA ASP A 111 -6.73 -6.14 17.22
C ASP A 111 -5.96 -6.69 16.02
N GLU A 112 -6.58 -7.54 15.19
CA GLU A 112 -5.98 -8.04 13.95
C GLU A 112 -5.61 -6.89 13.00
N ILE A 113 -6.47 -5.87 12.90
CA ILE A 113 -6.18 -4.69 12.08
C ILE A 113 -4.95 -3.95 12.63
N ARG A 114 -4.81 -3.78 13.95
CA ARG A 114 -3.69 -3.07 14.55
C ARG A 114 -2.38 -3.84 14.47
N ASP A 115 -2.44 -5.17 14.48
CA ASP A 115 -1.26 -6.03 14.38
C ASP A 115 -0.75 -6.19 12.95
N SER A 116 -1.66 -6.19 11.97
CA SER A 116 -1.31 -6.34 10.55
C SER A 116 -1.08 -5.01 9.83
N ASN A 117 -1.28 -3.87 10.49
CA ASN A 117 -1.01 -2.56 9.89
C ASN A 117 0.42 -2.16 10.14
N ILE A 118 1.21 -2.10 9.08
CA ILE A 118 2.55 -1.51 9.11
C ILE A 118 2.39 0.01 9.09
N VAL A 119 3.21 0.72 9.85
CA VAL A 119 3.38 2.17 9.79
C VAL A 119 4.88 2.49 9.80
N VAL A 120 5.26 3.48 9.00
CA VAL A 120 6.64 3.96 8.87
C VAL A 120 6.70 5.42 9.28
N LYS A 121 7.75 5.83 9.98
CA LYS A 121 8.01 7.23 10.28
C LYS A 121 9.05 7.77 9.31
N VAL A 122 8.69 8.77 8.52
CA VAL A 122 9.53 9.39 7.50
C VAL A 122 9.69 10.86 7.84
N ARG A 123 10.93 11.29 8.15
CA ARG A 123 11.27 12.69 8.45
C ARG A 123 10.28 13.36 9.44
N GLY A 124 10.07 12.72 10.60
CA GLY A 124 9.17 13.22 11.64
C GLY A 124 7.68 12.88 11.45
N LYS A 125 7.25 12.42 10.27
CA LYS A 125 5.84 12.16 9.96
C LYS A 125 5.53 10.67 9.90
N TRP A 126 4.45 10.23 10.53
CA TRP A 126 4.01 8.85 10.42
C TRP A 126 3.22 8.65 9.12
N MET A 127 3.47 7.54 8.44
CA MET A 127 2.87 7.17 7.18
C MET A 127 2.50 5.69 7.23
N ARG A 128 1.38 5.32 6.61
CA ARG A 128 1.02 3.91 6.43
C ARG A 128 1.37 3.48 5.01
N PRO A 129 2.25 2.47 4.83
CA PRO A 129 2.48 1.87 3.53
C PRO A 129 1.31 0.93 3.17
N GLY A 130 0.40 1.43 2.34
CA GLY A 130 -0.65 0.64 1.71
C GLY A 130 -1.97 0.53 2.50
N THR A 131 -3.01 0.04 1.82
CA THR A 131 -4.35 -0.16 2.43
C THR A 131 -4.47 -1.51 3.14
N TYR A 132 -3.64 -2.46 2.74
CA TYR A 132 -3.63 -3.85 3.18
C TYR A 132 -2.24 -4.38 2.84
N VAL A 133 -1.76 -5.34 3.63
CA VAL A 133 -0.53 -6.05 3.33
C VAL A 133 -0.91 -7.51 3.44
N GLU A 134 -0.73 -8.27 2.37
CA GLU A 134 -1.21 -9.65 2.31
C GLU A 134 -0.50 -10.53 3.34
N TYR A 135 0.82 -10.33 3.45
CA TYR A 135 1.69 -11.06 4.37
C TYR A 135 2.41 -10.07 5.29
N PRO A 136 1.71 -9.49 6.29
CA PRO A 136 2.21 -8.37 7.08
C PRO A 136 3.49 -8.72 7.86
N HIS A 137 3.64 -9.96 8.32
CA HIS A 137 4.85 -10.41 9.02
C HIS A 137 6.07 -10.46 8.10
N GLU A 138 5.90 -10.94 6.87
CA GLU A 138 6.99 -11.02 5.90
C GLU A 138 7.39 -9.64 5.40
N ALA A 139 6.43 -8.81 5.03
CA ALA A 139 6.66 -7.41 4.67
C ALA A 139 7.37 -6.66 5.80
N MET A 140 6.88 -6.78 7.03
CA MET A 140 7.50 -6.14 8.21
C MET A 140 8.96 -6.61 8.40
N ARG A 141 9.21 -7.91 8.26
CA ARG A 141 10.56 -8.49 8.37
C ARG A 141 11.50 -7.90 7.31
N MET A 142 11.05 -7.82 6.05
CA MET A 142 11.86 -7.28 4.95
C MET A 142 12.12 -5.78 5.13
N ILE A 143 11.08 -4.99 5.42
CA ILE A 143 11.21 -3.55 5.63
C ILE A 143 12.17 -3.25 6.80
N ARG A 144 12.01 -3.95 7.94
CA ARG A 144 12.92 -3.77 9.10
C ARG A 144 14.37 -4.11 8.75
N ARG A 145 14.61 -5.19 8.00
CA ARG A 145 15.94 -5.57 7.53
C ARG A 145 16.55 -4.46 6.67
N MET A 146 15.81 -3.93 5.70
CA MET A 146 16.31 -2.89 4.80
C MET A 146 16.60 -1.58 5.53
N VAL A 147 15.72 -1.16 6.45
CA VAL A 147 15.94 0.03 7.26
C VAL A 147 17.20 -0.12 8.12
N ALA A 148 17.37 -1.25 8.80
CA ALA A 148 18.58 -1.53 9.59
C ALA A 148 19.86 -1.47 8.73
N SER A 149 19.86 -2.10 7.56
CA SER A 149 20.99 -2.04 6.63
C SER A 149 21.30 -0.63 6.15
N SER A 150 20.30 0.21 5.88
CA SER A 150 20.54 1.59 5.41
C SER A 150 21.11 2.52 6.48
N HIS A 151 20.76 2.32 7.75
CA HIS A 151 21.26 3.16 8.85
C HIS A 151 22.69 2.80 9.27
N LEU A 152 23.10 1.54 9.11
CA LEU A 152 24.49 1.12 9.36
C LEU A 152 25.51 1.78 8.41
N HIS A 153 25.08 2.25 7.24
CA HIS A 153 25.93 2.89 6.25
C HIS A 153 25.84 4.43 6.28
N ALA A 154 25.14 5.00 7.26
CA ALA A 154 24.94 6.45 7.38
C ALA A 154 25.93 7.13 8.37
N GLU A 155 26.92 6.40 8.88
CA GLU A 155 28.00 6.89 9.76
C GLU A 155 29.25 7.33 9.00
#